data_AF-A0A218U6R4-F1
#
_entry.id   AF-A0A218U6R4-F1
#
_cell.length_a   1.000
_cell.length_b   1.000
_cell.length_c   1.000
_cell.angle_alpha   90.00
_cell.angle_beta   90.00
_cell.angle_gamma   90.00
#
_symmetry.space_group_name_H-M   'P 1'
#
loop_
_entity.id
_entity.type
_entity.pdbx_description
1 polymer ?
#
loop_
_entity_poly.entity_id
_entity_poly.type
_entity_poly.pdbx_seq_one_letter_code
_entity_poly.pdbx_strand_id
1 'polypeptide(L)' 'MVAVMDSDTTGKLGFEEFKYLWNNIKKWQCVYKQFDSDRSGTIGPQELPGAFEAAGFRLPPQLWAVLGRRYGDEGG' A
#
# COMPACT_ATOMS: atom_id res chain seq x y z
N MET A 1 -6.34 6.15 6.51
CA MET A 1 -7.07 4.89 6.23
C MET A 1 -8.57 5.04 6.41
N VAL A 2 -9.04 5.62 7.52
CA VAL A 2 -10.49 5.89 7.72
C VAL A 2 -11.07 6.70 6.55
N ALA A 3 -10.45 7.84 6.20
CA ALA A 3 -10.87 8.66 5.07
C ALA A 3 -10.80 7.98 3.68
N VAL A 4 -10.15 6.82 3.54
CA VAL A 4 -10.10 6.07 2.27
C VAL A 4 -11.32 5.15 2.12
N MET A 5 -11.94 4.74 3.23
CA MET A 5 -13.06 3.80 3.27
C MET A 5 -14.38 4.39 3.78
N ASP A 6 -14.31 5.55 4.44
CA ASP A 6 -15.42 6.37 4.90
C ASP A 6 -16.18 6.92 3.69
N SER A 7 -17.06 6.08 3.15
CA SER A 7 -17.82 6.34 1.93
C SER A 7 -19.06 7.18 2.24
N ASP A 8 -19.51 7.11 3.50
CA ASP A 8 -20.64 7.86 4.02
C ASP A 8 -20.24 9.20 4.67
N THR A 9 -18.94 9.56 4.66
CA THR A 9 -18.38 10.80 5.21
C THR A 9 -18.74 11.05 6.68
N THR A 10 -18.97 9.97 7.44
CA THR A 10 -19.33 10.04 8.85
C THR A 10 -18.13 10.29 9.76
N GLY A 11 -16.91 10.19 9.23
CA GLY A 11 -15.67 10.26 10.00
C GLY A 11 -15.42 9.01 10.85
N LYS A 12 -16.22 7.96 10.67
CA LYS A 12 -16.15 6.67 11.37
C LYS A 12 -16.20 5.54 10.34
N LEU A 13 -15.92 4.33 10.79
CA LEU A 13 -16.07 3.14 9.96
C LEU A 13 -17.19 2.29 10.54
N GLY A 14 -18.26 2.09 9.76
CA GLY A 14 -19.24 1.05 10.03
C GLY A 14 -18.62 -0.35 9.92
N PHE A 15 -19.35 -1.37 10.38
CA PHE A 15 -18.84 -2.76 10.36
C PHE A 15 -18.51 -3.26 8.95
N GLU A 16 -19.34 -2.94 7.96
CA GLU A 16 -19.10 -3.35 6.56
C GLU A 16 -17.90 -2.62 5.95
N GLU A 17 -17.73 -1.32 6.22
CA GLU A 17 -16.58 -0.55 5.77
C GLU A 17 -15.29 -1.05 6.44
N PHE A 18 -15.35 -1.38 7.73
CA PHE A 18 -14.24 -2.01 8.46
C PHE A 18 -13.89 -3.38 7.87
N LYS A 19 -14.87 -4.22 7.57
CA LYS A 19 -14.65 -5.53 6.96
C LYS A 19 -14.01 -5.40 5.58
N TYR A 20 -14.44 -4.43 4.79
CA TYR A 20 -13.83 -4.11 3.51
C TYR A 20 -12.39 -3.60 3.67
N LEU A 21 -12.14 -2.67 4.60
CA LEU A 21 -10.81 -2.19 4.93
C LEU A 21 -9.89 -3.34 5.36
N TRP A 22 -10.37 -4.22 6.23
CA TRP A 22 -9.63 -5.36 6.76
C TRP A 22 -9.22 -6.34 5.66
N ASN A 23 -10.10 -6.61 4.70
CA ASN A 23 -9.78 -7.44 3.55
C ASN A 23 -8.71 -6.80 2.66
N ASN A 24 -8.75 -5.48 2.47
CA ASN A 24 -7.71 -4.76 1.72
C ASN A 24 -6.37 -4.78 2.45
N ILE A 25 -6.36 -4.58 3.78
CA ILE A 25 -5.15 -4.70 4.61
C ILE A 25 -4.54 -6.10 4.48
N LYS A 26 -5.35 -7.17 4.53
CA LYS A 26 -4.85 -8.54 4.35
C LYS A 26 -4.24 -8.76 2.98
N LYS A 27 -4.84 -8.23 1.92
CA LYS A 27 -4.27 -8.30 0.56
C LYS A 27 -2.93 -7.59 0.48
N TRP A 28 -2.85 -6.35 0.97
CA TRP A 28 -1.59 -5.61 0.99
C TRP A 28 -0.52 -6.27 1.86
N GLN A 29 -0.89 -6.90 2.98
CA GLN A 29 0.04 -7.68 3.79
C GLN A 29 0.59 -8.91 3.06
N CYS A 30 -0.24 -9.57 2.24
CA CYS A 30 0.21 -10.70 1.41
C CYS A 30 1.23 -10.24 0.36
N VAL A 31 0.90 -9.16 -0.35
CA VAL A 31 1.81 -8.53 -1.32
C VAL A 31 3.11 -8.13 -0.62
N TYR A 32 3.03 -7.47 0.53
CA TYR A 32 4.22 -7.06 1.29
C TYR A 32 5.16 -8.23 1.58
N LYS A 33 4.63 -9.32 2.13
CA LYS A 33 5.42 -10.53 2.43
C LYS A 33 5.96 -11.25 1.20
N GLN A 34 5.32 -11.07 0.05
CA GLN A 34 5.76 -11.67 -1.19
C GLN A 34 6.93 -10.90 -1.82
N PHE A 35 6.97 -9.57 -1.63
CA PHE A 35 8.00 -8.72 -2.21
C PHE A 35 9.17 -8.41 -1.26
N ASP A 36 8.96 -8.46 0.07
CA ASP A 36 10.01 -8.45 1.10
C ASP A 36 10.76 -9.82 1.13
N SER A 37 11.45 -10.11 0.03
CA SER A 37 12.09 -11.42 -0.22
C SER A 37 13.25 -11.69 0.72
N ASP A 38 13.94 -10.63 1.15
CA ASP A 38 15.05 -10.66 2.09
C ASP A 38 14.61 -10.61 3.56
N ARG A 39 13.31 -10.41 3.82
CA ARG A 39 12.73 -10.19 5.15
C ARG A 39 13.42 -9.05 5.90
N SER A 40 13.92 -8.07 5.16
CA SER A 40 14.45 -6.82 5.71
C SER A 40 13.38 -6.06 6.48
N GLY A 41 12.10 -6.37 6.19
CA GLY A 41 10.99 -5.60 6.72
C GLY A 41 10.87 -4.25 6.03
N THR A 42 11.44 -4.11 4.83
CA THR A 42 11.33 -2.96 3.94
C THR A 42 11.12 -3.43 2.50
N ILE A 43 10.50 -2.60 1.66
CA ILE A 43 10.41 -2.87 0.21
C ILE A 43 11.37 -1.91 -0.48
N GLY A 44 12.39 -2.46 -1.13
CA GLY A 44 13.38 -1.66 -1.83
C GLY A 44 12.84 -1.00 -3.10
N PRO A 45 13.55 0.00 -3.66
CA PRO A 45 13.14 0.71 -4.88
C PRO A 45 12.92 -0.20 -6.09
N GLN A 46 13.60 -1.34 -6.15
CA GLN A 46 13.51 -2.31 -7.24
C GLN A 46 12.28 -3.24 -7.10
N GLU A 47 11.81 -3.47 -5.88
CA GLU A 47 10.69 -4.35 -5.56
C GLU A 47 9.35 -3.59 -5.56
N LEU A 48 9.42 -2.28 -5.34
CA LEU A 48 8.29 -1.36 -5.25
C LEU A 48 7.38 -1.38 -6.48
N PRO A 49 7.88 -1.35 -7.74
CA PRO A 49 7.01 -1.39 -8.91
C PRO A 49 6.20 -2.70 -9.00
N GLY A 50 6.85 -3.84 -8.72
CA GLY A 50 6.19 -5.15 -8.73
C GLY A 50 5.15 -5.29 -7.62
N ALA A 51 5.46 -4.77 -6.42
CA ALA A 51 4.54 -4.79 -5.29
C ALA A 51 3.25 -4.00 -5.59
N PHE A 52 3.37 -2.81 -6.19
CA PHE A 52 2.21 -2.01 -6.55
C PHE A 52 1.40 -2.61 -7.70
N GLU A 53 2.05 -3.23 -8.68
CA GLU A 53 1.36 -3.94 -9.75
C GLU A 53 0.57 -5.14 -9.20
N ALA A 54 1.16 -5.93 -8.29
CA ALA A 54 0.49 -7.03 -7.59
C ALA A 54 -0.65 -6.54 -6.66
N ALA A 55 -0.52 -5.34 -6.10
CA ALA A 55 -1.59 -4.68 -5.36
C ALA A 55 -2.71 -4.12 -6.27
N GLY A 56 -2.55 -4.17 -7.60
CA GLY A 56 -3.54 -3.75 -8.59
C GLY A 56 -3.41 -2.29 -9.03
N PHE A 57 -2.32 -1.60 -8.67
CA PHE A 57 -2.07 -0.22 -9.03
C PHE A 57 -1.06 -0.14 -10.18
N ARG A 58 -1.49 0.35 -11.34
CA ARG A 58 -0.59 0.71 -12.43
C ARG A 58 -0.28 2.19 -12.36
N LEU A 59 0.88 2.52 -11.80
CA LEU A 59 1.31 3.91 -11.67
C LEU A 59 2.24 4.28 -12.84
N PRO A 60 2.06 5.47 -13.46
CA PRO A 60 3.02 5.99 -14.43
C PRO A 60 4.39 6.23 -13.79
N PRO A 61 5.49 6.09 -14.55
CA PRO A 61 6.86 6.14 -14.03
C PRO A 61 7.20 7.35 -13.17
N GLN A 62 6.56 8.48 -13.47
CA GLN A 62 6.74 9.78 -12.82
C GLN A 62 6.26 9.76 -11.36
N LEU A 63 5.20 8.99 -11.06
CA LEU A 63 4.65 8.89 -9.71
C LEU A 63 5.55 8.05 -8.79
N TRP A 64 6.35 7.11 -9.33
CA TRP A 64 7.32 6.38 -8.52
C TRP A 64 8.36 7.30 -7.87
N ALA A 65 8.88 8.26 -8.63
CA ALA A 65 9.87 9.21 -8.13
C ALA A 65 9.30 10.17 -7.06
N VAL A 66 7.98 10.43 -7.11
CA VAL A 66 7.28 11.22 -6.09
C VAL A 66 7.01 10.39 -4.84
N LEU A 67 6.57 9.14 -5.01
CA LEU A 67 6.32 8.21 -3.90
C LEU A 67 7.61 7.88 -3.14
N GLY A 68 8.70 7.57 -3.85
CA GLY A 68 10.01 7.33 -3.23
C GLY A 68 10.50 8.55 -2.45
N ARG A 69 10.34 9.77 -2.99
CA ARG A 69 10.73 11.00 -2.27
C ARG A 69 9.85 11.32 -1.05
N ARG A 70 8.57 10.92 -1.09
CA ARG A 70 7.61 11.27 -0.04
C ARG A 70 7.53 10.24 1.09
N TYR A 71 7.77 8.98 0.77
CA TYR A 71 7.57 7.85 1.67
C TYR A 71 8.79 6.93 1.82
N GLY A 72 9.85 7.14 1.03
CA GLY A 72 11.13 6.45 1.20
C GLY A 72 11.89 6.96 2.43
N ASP A 73 12.69 6.09 3.02
CA ASP A 73 13.60 6.43 4.11
C ASP A 73 14.87 7.11 3.55
N GLU A 74 15.69 7.74 4.38
CA GLU A 74 16.94 8.40 3.95
C GLU A 74 17.92 7.45 3.22
N GLY A 75 17.70 6.13 3.33
CA GLY A 75 18.47 5.07 2.66
C GLY A 75 18.03 4.71 1.23
N GLY A 76 16.88 5.19 0.76
CA GLY A 76 16.35 4.91 -0.60
C GLY A 76 15.18 3.94 -0.65
#